data_AF-A0A8J6B2F0-F1
#
_entry.id   AF-A0A8J6B2F0-F1
#
_cell.length_a   1.000
_cell.length_b   1.000
_cell.length_c   1.000
_cell.angle_alpha   90.00
_cell.angle_beta   90.00
_cell.angle_gamma   90.00
#
_symmetry.space_group_name_H-M   'P 1'
#
loop_
_entity.id
_entity.type
_entity.pdbx_description
1 polymer ?
#
loop_
_entity_poly.entity_id
_entity_poly.type
_entity_poly.pdbx_seq_one_letter_code
_entity_poly.pdbx_strand_id
1 'polypeptide(L)'
;MRPLLLQLHGRSREQRYTKLADWQYIKRCVTAASPMPLFGNGDILSYEDANCALQTGVSGIMIARGALLKPWLFTEIKEQRHWDISSSERLDILRDFTHYGLEHWGSDTQGVEKTRRFLLEWLSFLCRYVPVGLLERLPQRINERPPYYMGRDYLETLMASQKAADWIRLSEMLLGPVPPNFVFLPKHKANAYK
;
A
#
# COMPACT_ATOMS: atom_id res chain seq x y z
N MET A 1 35.07 -3.91 3.69
CA MET A 1 34.10 -2.80 3.81
C MET A 1 33.11 -3.17 4.91
N ARG A 2 32.92 -2.33 5.94
CA ARG A 2 31.90 -2.56 6.99
C ARG A 2 30.60 -1.86 6.58
N PRO A 3 29.43 -2.53 6.65
CA PRO A 3 28.16 -1.88 6.35
C PRO A 3 27.87 -0.78 7.37
N LEU A 4 27.28 0.33 6.91
CA LEU A 4 26.89 1.47 7.75
C LEU A 4 25.47 1.35 8.29
N LEU A 5 24.64 0.51 7.67
CA LEU A 5 23.21 0.36 7.94
C LEU A 5 22.77 -1.05 7.55
N LEU A 6 21.92 -1.67 8.36
CA LEU A 6 21.24 -2.92 8.01
C LEU A 6 19.73 -2.72 7.95
N GLN A 7 19.09 -3.31 6.94
CA GLN A 7 17.64 -3.42 6.88
C GLN A 7 17.24 -4.89 7.01
N LEU A 8 16.32 -5.17 7.91
CA LEU A 8 15.87 -6.52 8.19
C LEU A 8 14.37 -6.63 8.03
N HIS A 9 13.95 -7.46 7.08
CA HIS A 9 12.57 -7.90 7.00
C HIS A 9 12.33 -9.05 7.98
N GLY A 10 11.28 -8.95 8.80
CA GLY A 10 10.97 -9.96 9.84
C GLY A 10 10.46 -11.30 9.31
N ARG A 11 10.72 -11.67 8.06
CA ARG A 11 10.34 -12.98 7.49
C ARG A 11 11.50 -13.58 6.72
N SER A 12 11.59 -14.90 6.81
CA SER A 12 12.42 -15.70 5.92
C SER A 12 11.88 -15.69 4.49
N ARG A 13 12.74 -16.03 3.53
CA ARG A 13 12.39 -16.16 2.13
C ARG A 13 11.27 -17.19 1.89
N GLU A 14 11.28 -18.29 2.63
CA GLU A 14 10.32 -19.40 2.47
C GLU A 14 8.91 -19.04 2.93
N GLN A 15 8.80 -18.21 3.97
CA GLN A 15 7.49 -17.76 4.48
C GLN A 15 6.73 -16.89 3.47
N ARG A 16 7.42 -16.27 2.51
CA ARG A 16 6.84 -15.31 1.56
C ARG A 16 5.93 -14.31 2.30
N TYR A 17 4.64 -14.26 1.96
CA TYR A 17 3.62 -13.42 2.61
C TYR A 17 2.61 -14.22 3.46
N THR A 18 2.89 -15.50 3.72
CA THR A 18 1.94 -16.40 4.39
C THR A 18 1.88 -16.20 5.91
N LYS A 19 2.96 -15.67 6.50
CA LYS A 19 3.08 -15.37 7.93
C LYS A 19 3.30 -13.88 8.17
N LEU A 20 3.04 -13.46 9.41
CA LEU A 20 3.37 -12.13 9.91
C LEU A 20 4.88 -12.00 10.13
N ALA A 21 5.39 -10.77 10.07
CA ALA A 21 6.75 -10.44 10.43
C ALA A 21 7.03 -10.69 11.92
N ASP A 22 8.15 -11.36 12.20
CA ASP A 22 8.64 -11.64 13.55
C ASP A 22 9.48 -10.46 14.08
N TRP A 23 8.79 -9.54 14.74
CA TRP A 23 9.42 -8.38 15.40
C TRP A 23 10.24 -8.75 16.63
N GLN A 24 10.01 -9.92 17.26
CA GLN A 24 10.86 -10.41 18.35
C GLN A 24 12.21 -10.91 17.83
N TYR A 25 12.23 -11.52 16.64
CA TYR A 25 13.49 -11.83 15.95
C TYR A 25 14.25 -10.56 15.59
N ILE A 26 13.58 -9.54 15.04
CA ILE A 26 14.21 -8.24 14.77
C ILE A 26 14.83 -7.65 16.04
N LYS A 27 14.12 -7.68 17.17
CA LYS A 27 14.65 -7.23 18.48
C LYS A 27 15.95 -7.95 18.86
N ARG A 28 16.02 -9.28 18.69
CA ARG A 28 17.27 -10.05 18.95
C ARG A 28 18.39 -9.61 18.02
N CYS A 29 18.09 -9.37 16.74
CA CYS A 29 19.05 -8.91 15.75
C CYS A 29 19.57 -7.50 16.04
N VAL A 30 18.74 -6.59 16.56
CA VAL A 30 19.18 -5.25 17.00
C VAL A 30 20.29 -5.38 18.04
N THR A 31 20.10 -6.22 19.07
CA THR A 31 21.12 -6.45 20.10
C THR A 31 22.41 -7.02 19.51
N ALA A 32 22.30 -8.00 18.60
CA ALA A 32 23.45 -8.63 17.97
C ALA A 32 24.21 -7.72 16.99
N ALA A 33 23.52 -6.78 16.35
CA ALA A 33 24.09 -5.85 15.38
C ALA A 33 24.70 -4.59 16.04
N SER A 34 24.44 -4.34 17.32
CA SER A 34 24.92 -3.17 18.03
C SER A 34 26.45 -3.02 17.94
N PRO A 35 26.99 -1.80 17.66
CA PRO A 35 26.29 -0.51 17.60
C PRO A 35 25.78 -0.10 16.20
N MET A 36 25.76 -1.01 15.21
CA MET A 36 25.30 -0.68 13.86
C MET A 36 23.79 -0.41 13.84
N PRO A 37 23.31 0.67 13.20
CA PRO A 37 21.89 0.97 13.10
C PRO A 37 21.17 -0.10 12.26
N LEU A 38 20.02 -0.56 12.78
CA LEU A 38 19.17 -1.56 12.15
C LEU A 38 17.77 -0.99 11.93
N PHE A 39 17.29 -1.07 10.70
CA PHE A 39 15.93 -0.68 10.32
C PHE A 39 15.06 -1.92 10.15
N GLY A 40 13.95 -1.98 10.88
CA GLY A 40 12.99 -3.08 10.80
C GLY A 40 11.98 -2.89 9.67
N ASN A 41 11.56 -3.99 9.04
CA ASN A 41 10.52 -3.97 8.02
C ASN A 41 9.57 -5.16 8.18
N GLY A 42 8.27 -4.90 8.04
CA GLY A 42 7.28 -5.97 7.92
C GLY A 42 5.94 -5.62 8.53
N ASP A 43 4.89 -5.78 7.71
CA ASP A 43 3.49 -5.73 8.14
C ASP A 43 3.10 -4.51 9.00
N ILE A 44 3.68 -3.33 8.72
CA ILE A 44 3.26 -2.05 9.30
C ILE A 44 2.10 -1.48 8.47
N LEU A 45 0.92 -1.42 9.06
CA LEU A 45 -0.30 -0.89 8.44
C LEU A 45 -0.98 0.18 9.28
N SER A 46 -0.55 0.45 10.51
CA SER A 46 -1.07 1.55 11.32
C SER A 46 0.02 2.24 12.15
N TYR A 47 -0.37 3.31 12.85
CA TYR A 47 0.52 3.98 13.80
C TYR A 47 0.83 3.10 15.02
N GLU A 48 -0.11 2.25 15.46
CA GLU A 48 0.13 1.27 16.52
C GLU A 48 1.16 0.22 16.10
N ASP A 49 1.07 -0.30 14.87
CA ASP A 49 2.08 -1.22 14.34
C ASP A 49 3.46 -0.57 14.34
N ALA A 50 3.55 0.70 13.90
CA ALA A 50 4.79 1.46 13.92
C ALA A 50 5.33 1.65 15.34
N ASN A 51 4.47 1.99 16.31
CA ASN A 51 4.86 2.17 17.70
C ASN A 51 5.36 0.86 18.32
N CYS A 52 4.64 -0.25 18.12
CA CYS A 52 5.05 -1.58 18.56
C CYS A 52 6.38 -2.00 17.93
N ALA A 53 6.60 -1.70 16.65
CA ALA A 53 7.85 -1.96 15.97
C ALA A 53 9.02 -1.15 16.55
N LEU A 54 8.83 0.14 16.82
CA LEU A 54 9.86 1.00 17.41
C LEU A 54 10.29 0.54 18.81
N GLN A 55 9.40 -0.08 19.58
CA GLN A 55 9.72 -0.69 20.89
C GLN A 55 10.72 -1.87 20.80
N THR A 56 11.02 -2.37 19.59
CA THR A 56 12.05 -3.41 19.40
C THR A 56 13.49 -2.88 19.46
N GLY A 57 13.67 -1.56 19.54
CA GLY A 57 14.99 -0.91 19.59
C GLY A 57 15.62 -0.66 18.22
N VAL A 58 14.87 -0.87 17.14
CA VAL A 58 15.31 -0.48 15.79
C VAL A 58 15.58 1.03 15.71
N SER A 59 16.57 1.41 14.90
CA SER A 59 16.88 2.82 14.64
C SER A 59 15.82 3.51 13.76
N GLY A 60 15.01 2.70 13.08
CA GLY A 60 13.90 3.18 12.26
C GLY A 60 13.11 2.00 11.68
N ILE A 61 11.99 2.33 11.03
CA ILE A 61 11.16 1.35 10.34
C ILE A 61 11.07 1.70 8.86
N MET A 62 11.01 0.68 8.02
CA MET A 62 10.70 0.83 6.60
C MET A 62 9.27 0.36 6.35
N ILE A 63 8.52 1.13 5.57
CA ILE A 63 7.14 0.85 5.21
C ILE A 63 7.06 0.65 3.70
N ALA A 64 6.47 -0.46 3.26
CA ALA A 64 6.34 -0.78 1.84
C ALA A 64 4.86 -0.93 1.45
N ARG A 65 4.29 -2.14 1.62
CA ARG A 65 2.88 -2.42 1.28
C ARG A 65 1.89 -1.52 2.01
N GLY A 66 2.17 -1.12 3.25
CA GLY A 66 1.34 -0.18 4.00
C GLY A 66 1.21 1.17 3.29
N ALA A 67 2.29 1.68 2.68
CA ALA A 67 2.28 2.94 1.94
C ALA A 67 1.51 2.83 0.60
N LEU A 68 1.53 1.65 -0.04
CA LEU A 68 0.71 1.40 -1.24
C LEU A 68 -0.78 1.26 -0.91
N LEU A 69 -1.11 0.76 0.28
CA LEU A 69 -2.48 0.60 0.74
C LEU A 69 -3.08 1.91 1.27
N LYS A 70 -2.26 2.68 1.99
CA LYS A 70 -2.62 3.94 2.64
C LYS A 70 -1.46 4.93 2.45
N PRO A 71 -1.43 5.71 1.37
CA PRO A 71 -0.43 6.75 1.18
C PRO A 71 -0.31 7.73 2.35
N TRP A 72 -1.41 7.96 3.07
CA TRP A 72 -1.47 8.78 4.28
C TRP A 72 -1.01 8.08 5.57
N LEU A 73 -0.50 6.84 5.51
CA LEU A 73 -0.03 6.11 6.70
C LEU A 73 1.09 6.86 7.45
N PHE A 74 1.94 7.60 6.74
CA PHE A 74 2.94 8.45 7.38
C PHE A 74 2.30 9.57 8.22
N THR A 75 1.16 10.10 7.78
CA THR A 75 0.36 11.06 8.54
C THR A 75 -0.27 10.42 9.76
N GLU A 76 -0.83 9.20 9.65
CA GLU A 76 -1.31 8.45 10.81
C GLU A 76 -0.21 8.24 11.86
N ILE A 77 1.00 7.86 11.42
CA ILE A 77 2.16 7.67 12.31
C ILE A 77 2.57 8.99 12.97
N LYS A 78 2.59 10.09 12.21
CA LYS A 78 2.95 11.41 12.75
C LYS A 78 1.91 11.93 13.75
N GLU A 79 0.63 11.76 13.46
CA GLU A 79 -0.48 12.27 14.27
C GLU A 79 -0.97 11.31 15.34
N GLN A 80 -0.45 10.07 15.36
CA GLN A 80 -0.79 9.05 16.36
C GLN A 80 -2.29 8.74 16.42
N ARG A 81 -2.92 8.67 15.23
CA ARG A 81 -4.34 8.33 15.09
C ARG A 81 -4.63 7.71 13.73
N HIS A 82 -5.72 6.96 13.63
CA HIS A 82 -6.25 6.53 12.34
C HIS A 82 -6.84 7.70 11.56
N TRP A 83 -6.70 7.62 10.24
CA TRP A 83 -7.29 8.56 9.29
C TRP A 83 -8.38 7.84 8.50
N ASP A 84 -9.62 8.30 8.65
CA ASP A 84 -10.77 7.83 7.88
C ASP A 84 -11.13 8.83 6.79
N ILE A 85 -10.26 8.96 5.79
CA ILE A 85 -10.44 9.97 4.74
C ILE A 85 -11.59 9.61 3.80
N SER A 86 -12.20 10.65 3.24
CA SER A 86 -13.31 10.55 2.30
C SER A 86 -12.90 9.94 0.95
N SER A 87 -13.90 9.57 0.14
CA SER A 87 -13.70 9.13 -1.23
C SER A 87 -13.04 10.19 -2.11
N SER A 88 -13.42 11.46 -1.93
CA SER A 88 -12.85 12.60 -2.65
C SER A 88 -11.36 12.81 -2.32
N GLU A 89 -10.98 12.80 -1.04
CA GLU A 89 -9.57 12.91 -0.63
C GLU A 89 -8.73 11.77 -1.21
N ARG A 90 -9.29 10.54 -1.28
CA ARG A 90 -8.60 9.42 -1.94
C ARG A 90 -8.47 9.61 -3.45
N LEU A 91 -9.48 10.17 -4.11
CA LEU A 91 -9.40 10.48 -5.52
C LEU A 91 -8.39 11.59 -5.82
N ASP A 92 -8.27 12.57 -4.93
CA ASP A 92 -7.26 13.63 -5.03
C ASP A 92 -5.84 13.05 -4.99
N ILE A 93 -5.58 12.07 -4.11
CA ILE A 93 -4.31 11.34 -4.08
C ILE A 93 -4.04 10.61 -5.41
N LEU A 94 -5.05 9.98 -6.02
CA LEU A 94 -4.92 9.36 -7.34
C LEU A 94 -4.67 10.40 -8.43
N ARG A 95 -5.28 11.59 -8.31
CA ARG A 95 -5.08 12.72 -9.23
C ARG A 95 -3.65 13.22 -9.17
N ASP A 96 -3.12 13.43 -7.96
CA ASP A 96 -1.72 13.82 -7.75
C ASP A 96 -0.76 12.79 -8.37
N PHE A 97 -1.01 11.50 -8.15
CA PHE A 97 -0.22 10.44 -8.78
C PHE A 97 -0.24 10.54 -10.31
N THR A 98 -1.41 10.78 -10.91
CA THR A 98 -1.50 10.94 -12.36
C THR A 98 -0.80 12.20 -12.86
N HIS A 99 -0.90 13.32 -12.14
CA HIS A 99 -0.20 14.55 -12.48
C HIS A 99 1.32 14.33 -12.48
N TYR A 100 1.88 13.75 -11.41
CA TYR A 100 3.31 13.44 -11.36
C TYR A 100 3.74 12.44 -12.44
N GLY A 101 2.88 11.47 -12.77
CA GLY A 101 3.13 10.55 -13.88
C GLY A 101 3.25 11.27 -15.22
N LEU A 102 2.34 12.20 -15.51
CA LEU A 102 2.36 12.99 -16.75
C LEU A 102 3.51 14.00 -16.79
N GLU A 103 3.87 14.61 -15.66
CA GLU A 103 5.07 15.46 -15.55
C GLU A 103 6.35 14.66 -15.84
N HIS A 104 6.42 13.42 -15.36
CA HIS A 104 7.61 12.59 -15.49
C HIS A 104 7.72 11.87 -16.84
N TRP A 105 6.62 11.36 -17.39
CA TRP A 105 6.61 10.57 -18.62
C TRP A 105 6.08 11.31 -19.86
N GLY A 106 5.54 12.52 -19.68
CA GLY A 106 4.91 13.30 -20.73
C GLY A 106 3.40 13.13 -20.80
N SER A 107 2.76 14.10 -21.45
CA SER A 107 1.31 14.12 -21.73
C SER A 107 0.96 13.66 -23.15
N ASP A 108 1.94 13.14 -23.89
CA ASP A 108 1.70 12.47 -25.16
C ASP A 108 1.07 11.08 -24.92
N THR A 109 0.65 10.42 -26.00
CA THR A 109 0.01 9.10 -25.91
C THR A 109 0.86 8.09 -25.13
N GLN A 110 2.18 8.10 -25.30
CA GLN A 110 3.06 7.15 -24.61
C GLN A 110 3.14 7.45 -23.11
N GLY A 111 3.27 8.71 -22.72
CA GLY A 111 3.32 9.13 -21.31
C GLY A 111 1.99 8.90 -20.59
N VAL A 112 0.85 9.17 -21.23
CA VAL A 112 -0.48 8.86 -20.69
C VAL A 112 -0.65 7.37 -20.47
N GLU A 113 -0.32 6.52 -21.45
CA GLU A 113 -0.48 5.07 -21.34
C GLU A 113 0.47 4.47 -20.29
N LYS A 114 1.68 5.00 -20.17
CA LYS A 114 2.62 4.60 -19.12
C LYS A 114 2.10 4.98 -17.72
N THR A 115 1.61 6.21 -17.56
CA THR A 115 0.97 6.67 -16.32
C THR A 115 -0.22 5.80 -15.95
N ARG A 116 -1.12 5.55 -16.92
CA ARG A 116 -2.29 4.69 -16.77
C ARG A 116 -1.90 3.28 -16.33
N ARG A 117 -0.87 2.70 -16.95
CA ARG A 117 -0.39 1.35 -16.58
C ARG A 117 0.01 1.30 -15.11
N PHE A 118 0.81 2.24 -14.62
CA PHE A 118 1.21 2.25 -13.20
C PHE A 118 0.04 2.54 -12.26
N LEU A 119 -0.88 3.44 -12.65
CA LEU A 119 -2.11 3.70 -11.90
C LEU A 119 -2.94 2.43 -11.75
N LEU A 120 -3.15 1.67 -12.83
CA LEU A 120 -3.93 0.44 -12.81
C LEU A 120 -3.28 -0.67 -11.97
N GLU A 121 -1.95 -0.82 -12.04
CA GLU A 121 -1.23 -1.74 -11.14
C GLU A 121 -1.40 -1.32 -9.67
N TRP A 122 -1.36 -0.02 -9.39
CA TRP A 122 -1.57 0.48 -8.04
C TRP A 122 -3.01 0.30 -7.55
N LEU A 123 -4.02 0.62 -8.38
CA LEU A 123 -5.44 0.38 -8.07
C LEU A 123 -5.72 -1.09 -7.75
N SER A 124 -5.08 -2.02 -8.46
CA SER A 124 -5.16 -3.47 -8.18
C SER A 124 -4.63 -3.87 -6.80
N PHE A 125 -3.87 -2.99 -6.15
CA PHE A 125 -3.38 -3.14 -4.80
C PHE A 125 -4.19 -2.32 -3.78
N LEU A 126 -4.47 -1.06 -4.12
CA LEU A 126 -5.20 -0.09 -3.29
C LEU A 126 -6.62 -0.56 -2.97
N CYS A 127 -7.25 -1.33 -3.86
CA CYS A 127 -8.60 -1.88 -3.65
C CYS A 127 -8.74 -2.78 -2.42
N ARG A 128 -7.64 -3.13 -1.75
CA ARG A 128 -7.65 -3.87 -0.49
C ARG A 128 -7.90 -2.98 0.72
N TYR A 129 -7.82 -1.64 0.60
CA TYR A 129 -8.06 -0.74 1.72
C TYR A 129 -9.54 -0.71 2.05
N VAL A 130 -9.86 -0.90 3.33
CA VAL A 130 -11.22 -0.76 3.85
C VAL A 130 -11.31 0.53 4.68
N PRO A 131 -12.27 1.42 4.40
CA PRO A 131 -12.52 2.61 5.23
C PRO A 131 -12.64 2.26 6.72
N VAL A 132 -12.07 3.12 7.57
CA VAL A 132 -12.00 2.87 9.02
C VAL A 132 -13.41 2.74 9.61
N GLY A 133 -14.34 3.60 9.21
CA GLY A 133 -15.74 3.52 9.64
C GLY A 133 -16.49 2.26 9.22
N LEU A 134 -15.90 1.40 8.36
CA LEU A 134 -16.48 0.11 7.95
C LEU A 134 -15.77 -1.09 8.60
N LEU A 135 -14.68 -0.88 9.33
CA LEU A 135 -13.93 -1.95 9.98
C LEU A 135 -14.53 -2.27 11.36
N GLU A 136 -14.80 -3.56 11.61
CA GLU A 136 -15.21 -4.05 12.93
C GLU A 136 -14.07 -3.94 13.96
N ARG A 137 -12.83 -4.14 13.50
CA ARG A 137 -11.63 -4.07 14.34
C ARG A 137 -10.52 -3.29 13.66
N LEU A 138 -9.80 -2.51 14.45
CA LEU A 138 -8.60 -1.80 14.03
C LEU A 138 -7.36 -2.40 14.70
N PRO A 139 -6.18 -2.36 14.03
CA PRO A 139 -5.97 -1.94 12.65
C PRO A 139 -6.31 -3.04 11.62
N GLN A 140 -6.54 -2.64 10.36
CA GLN A 140 -6.63 -3.58 9.24
C GLN A 140 -5.31 -4.34 9.08
N ARG A 141 -5.39 -5.67 8.89
CA ARG A 141 -4.22 -6.50 8.60
C ARG A 141 -4.08 -6.75 7.10
N ILE A 142 -2.84 -6.79 6.60
CA ILE A 142 -2.58 -6.98 5.16
C ILE A 142 -3.09 -8.31 4.59
N ASN A 143 -3.26 -9.33 5.44
CA ASN A 143 -3.74 -10.65 5.06
C ASN A 143 -5.25 -10.81 5.27
N GLU A 144 -5.93 -9.82 5.83
CA GLU A 144 -7.40 -9.84 5.94
C GLU A 144 -8.01 -9.73 4.55
N ARG A 145 -8.98 -10.62 4.30
CA ARG A 145 -9.82 -10.57 3.11
C ARG A 145 -11.21 -10.17 3.61
N PRO A 146 -11.52 -8.86 3.62
CA PRO A 146 -12.85 -8.44 4.01
C PRO A 146 -13.89 -9.11 3.10
N PRO A 147 -15.09 -9.45 3.62
CA PRO A 147 -16.20 -9.85 2.77
C PRO A 147 -16.51 -8.72 1.78
N TYR A 148 -17.27 -9.03 0.74
CA TYR A 148 -17.78 -7.99 -0.15
C TYR A 148 -18.58 -6.97 0.65
N TYR A 149 -18.24 -5.69 0.46
CA TYR A 149 -18.94 -4.57 1.09
C TYR A 149 -19.22 -3.50 0.04
N MET A 150 -20.25 -2.72 0.29
CA MET A 150 -20.46 -1.44 -0.40
C MET A 150 -19.77 -0.36 0.41
N GLY A 151 -19.00 0.49 -0.27
CA GLY A 151 -18.41 1.65 0.37
C GLY A 151 -19.47 2.68 0.77
N ARG A 152 -19.05 3.73 1.48
CA ARG A 152 -19.98 4.77 1.98
C ARG A 152 -20.64 5.57 0.85
N ASP A 153 -20.01 5.56 -0.33
CA ASP A 153 -20.56 6.11 -1.56
C ASP A 153 -20.15 5.27 -2.80
N TYR A 154 -20.58 5.72 -3.97
CA TYR A 154 -20.28 5.07 -5.25
C TYR A 154 -18.77 4.98 -5.53
N LEU A 155 -18.02 6.04 -5.24
CA LEU A 155 -16.59 6.13 -5.54
C LEU A 155 -15.79 5.21 -4.62
N GLU A 156 -16.18 5.09 -3.35
CA GLU A 156 -15.60 4.10 -2.44
C GLU A 156 -15.84 2.67 -2.90
N THR A 157 -17.06 2.40 -3.36
CA THR A 157 -17.45 1.10 -3.89
C THR A 157 -16.63 0.77 -5.14
N LEU A 158 -16.41 1.76 -6.01
CA LEU A 158 -15.59 1.61 -7.22
C LEU A 158 -14.11 1.35 -6.87
N MET A 159 -13.55 2.09 -5.91
CA MET A 159 -12.17 1.88 -5.44
C MET A 159 -11.96 0.53 -4.74
N ALA A 160 -12.98 0.01 -4.03
CA ALA A 160 -12.93 -1.29 -3.35
C ALA A 160 -13.10 -2.48 -4.32
N SER A 161 -13.52 -2.23 -5.56
CA SER A 161 -13.77 -3.30 -6.52
C SER A 161 -12.50 -4.07 -6.86
N GLN A 162 -12.64 -5.39 -7.04
CA GLN A 162 -11.57 -6.25 -7.54
C GLN A 162 -11.63 -6.49 -9.06
N LYS A 163 -12.52 -5.79 -9.77
CA LYS A 163 -12.71 -5.94 -11.22
C LYS A 163 -11.84 -4.94 -11.97
N ALA A 164 -11.08 -5.44 -12.96
CA ALA A 164 -10.26 -4.57 -13.81
C ALA A 164 -11.05 -3.49 -14.56
N ALA A 165 -12.31 -3.77 -14.92
CA ALA A 165 -13.19 -2.79 -15.56
C ALA A 165 -13.44 -1.55 -14.67
N ASP A 166 -13.56 -1.74 -13.36
CA ASP A 166 -13.79 -0.64 -12.41
C ASP A 166 -12.52 0.21 -12.22
N TRP A 167 -11.35 -0.43 -12.23
CA TRP A 167 -10.07 0.29 -12.22
C TRP A 167 -9.84 1.07 -13.51
N ILE A 168 -10.22 0.49 -14.66
CA ILE A 168 -10.19 1.19 -15.95
C ILE A 168 -11.08 2.42 -15.86
N ARG A 169 -12.30 2.30 -15.31
CA ARG A 169 -13.21 3.44 -15.14
C ARG A 169 -12.61 4.56 -14.29
N LEU A 170 -11.98 4.23 -13.16
CA LEU A 170 -11.25 5.22 -12.35
C LEU A 170 -10.13 5.90 -13.14
N SER A 171 -9.39 5.13 -13.94
CA SER A 171 -8.33 5.69 -14.77
C SER A 171 -8.86 6.60 -15.88
N GLU A 172 -10.05 6.34 -16.43
CA GLU A 172 -10.69 7.21 -17.42
C GLU A 172 -11.08 8.56 -16.82
N MET A 173 -11.54 8.57 -15.56
CA MET A 173 -11.87 9.81 -14.85
C MET A 173 -10.66 10.73 -14.68
N LEU A 174 -9.44 10.18 -14.63
CA LEU A 174 -8.21 10.94 -14.36
C LEU A 174 -7.37 11.22 -15.62
N LEU A 175 -7.36 10.31 -16.59
CA LEU A 175 -6.46 10.34 -17.75
C LEU A 175 -7.20 10.36 -19.09
N GLY A 176 -8.53 10.49 -19.09
CA GLY A 176 -9.36 10.43 -20.29
C GLY A 176 -9.60 9.00 -20.79
N PRO A 177 -10.37 8.83 -21.89
CA PRO A 177 -10.82 7.53 -22.36
C PRO A 177 -9.68 6.62 -22.80
N VAL A 178 -9.86 5.31 -22.62
CA VAL A 178 -8.94 4.31 -23.18
C VAL A 178 -9.25 4.01 -24.65
N PRO A 179 -8.29 3.50 -25.45
CA PRO A 179 -8.56 3.06 -26.80
C PRO A 179 -9.62 1.95 -26.86
N PRO A 180 -10.33 1.80 -28.00
CA PRO A 180 -11.21 0.65 -28.22
C PRO A 180 -10.46 -0.67 -28.00
N ASN A 181 -11.08 -1.61 -27.27
CA ASN A 181 -10.51 -2.91 -26.91
C ASN A 181 -9.32 -2.88 -25.94
N PHE A 182 -9.13 -1.80 -25.18
CA PHE A 182 -8.15 -1.78 -24.09
C PHE A 182 -8.48 -2.86 -23.05
N VAL A 183 -7.47 -3.67 -22.70
CA VAL A 183 -7.58 -4.69 -21.67
C VAL A 183 -6.44 -4.52 -20.68
N PHE A 184 -6.78 -4.52 -19.39
CA PHE A 184 -5.81 -4.55 -18.31
C PHE A 184 -5.83 -5.89 -17.60
N LEU A 185 -4.65 -6.50 -17.48
CA LEU A 185 -4.40 -7.67 -16.66
C LEU A 185 -3.34 -7.29 -15.61
N PRO A 186 -3.67 -7.31 -14.31
CA PRO A 186 -2.73 -6.96 -13.25
C PRO A 186 -1.55 -7.94 -13.22
N LYS A 187 -0.33 -7.43 -13.04
CA LYS A 187 0.89 -8.28 -12.98
C LYS A 187 0.83 -9.29 -11.84
N HIS A 188 0.24 -8.88 -10.73
CA HIS A 188 0.07 -9.72 -9.57
C HIS A 188 -1.41 -10.13 -9.50
N LYS A 189 -1.73 -11.36 -9.93
CA LYS A 189 -2.90 -12.02 -9.36
C LYS A 189 -2.63 -12.05 -7.85
N ALA A 190 -3.40 -11.29 -7.08
CA ALA A 190 -3.41 -11.38 -5.62
C ALA A 190 -3.78 -12.78 -5.10
N ASN A 191 -4.01 -13.73 -6.01
CA ASN A 191 -4.18 -15.15 -5.76
C ASN A 191 -2.81 -15.82 -5.61
N ALA A 192 -2.13 -15.53 -4.50
CA ALA A 192 -1.12 -16.44 -3.97
C ALA A 192 -1.80 -17.58 -3.20
N TYR A 193 -2.73 -18.31 -3.82
CA TYR A 193 -3.17 -19.66 -3.43
C TYR A 193 -3.91 -20.28 -4.64
N LYS A 194 -3.35 -21.37 -5.17
CA LYS A 194 -4.12 -22.51 -5.68
C LYS A 194 -4.44 -23.39 -4.48
#